data_AF-A0A4U0NME6-F1
#
_entry.id   AF-A0A4U0NME6-F1
#
_cell.length_a   1.000
_cell.length_b   1.000
_cell.length_c   1.000
_cell.angle_alpha   90.00
_cell.angle_beta   90.00
_cell.angle_gamma   90.00
#
_symmetry.space_group_name_H-M   'P 1'
#
loop_
_entity.id
_entity.type
_entity.pdbx_description
1 polymer ?
#
loop_
_entity_poly.entity_id
_entity_poly.type
_entity_poly.pdbx_seq_one_letter_code
_entity_poly.pdbx_strand_id
1 'polypeptide(L)'
;MTTLIRKADGQPIRDAMRAAGLSGPALSAATRLVDPRGKGVSPAAVGCITGRGVSAQDRCRLRTAWLIADALDVPLQRLFAMPTTSTDTVER
;
A
#
# COMPACT_ATOMS: atom_id res chain seq x y z
N MET A 1 1.08 6.49 15.17
CA MET A 1 1.49 5.42 14.22
C MET A 1 1.60 6.03 12.83
N THR A 2 2.73 5.86 12.15
CA THR A 2 2.95 6.42 10.81
C THR A 2 2.08 5.70 9.76
N THR A 3 1.28 6.46 9.02
CA THR A 3 0.45 5.97 7.92
C THR A 3 0.91 6.57 6.59
N LEU A 4 0.69 5.86 5.49
CA LEU A 4 0.95 6.31 4.12
C LEU A 4 -0.34 6.37 3.33
N ILE A 5 -0.38 7.24 2.32
CA ILE A 5 -1.52 7.46 1.44
C ILE A 5 -1.29 6.70 0.13
N ARG A 6 -2.27 5.91 -0.33
CA ARG A 6 -2.22 5.27 -1.65
C ARG A 6 -2.26 6.35 -2.75
N LYS A 7 -1.44 6.22 -3.79
CA LYS A 7 -1.44 7.18 -4.91
C LYS A 7 -2.55 6.86 -5.91
N ALA A 8 -3.12 7.90 -6.51
CA ALA A 8 -4.07 7.82 -7.64
C ALA A 8 -5.09 6.69 -7.48
N ASP A 9 -5.80 6.67 -6.35
CA ASP A 9 -6.77 5.64 -6.01
C ASP A 9 -6.25 4.19 -6.13
N GLY A 10 -5.00 3.96 -5.73
CA GLY A 10 -4.35 2.65 -5.75
C GLY A 10 -3.99 2.18 -7.16
N GLN A 11 -4.09 3.03 -8.19
CA GLN A 11 -3.75 2.68 -9.57
C GLN A 11 -2.30 2.17 -9.72
N PRO A 12 -1.27 2.82 -9.15
CA PRO A 12 0.10 2.33 -9.27
C PRO A 12 0.30 0.94 -8.65
N ILE A 13 -0.45 0.62 -7.59
CA ILE A 13 -0.40 -0.70 -6.94
C ILE A 13 -1.01 -1.75 -7.86
N ARG A 14 -2.16 -1.47 -8.48
CA ARG A 14 -2.79 -2.37 -9.45
C ARG A 14 -1.94 -2.59 -10.69
N ASP A 15 -1.25 -1.56 -11.16
CA ASP A 15 -0.36 -1.66 -12.32
C ASP A 15 0.87 -2.53 -11.99
N ALA A 16 1.47 -2.33 -10.82
CA ALA A 16 2.55 -3.19 -10.32
C ALA A 16 2.09 -4.65 -10.13
N MET A 17 0.90 -4.88 -9.57
CA MET A 17 0.31 -6.21 -9.46
C MET A 17 0.13 -6.86 -10.84
N ARG A 18 -0.37 -6.12 -11.83
CA ARG A 18 -0.53 -6.62 -13.21
C ARG A 18 0.82 -6.97 -13.83
N ALA A 19 1.84 -6.12 -13.65
CA ALA A 19 3.18 -6.37 -14.15
C ALA A 19 3.83 -7.61 -13.50
N ALA A 20 3.58 -7.83 -12.21
CA ALA A 20 4.05 -9.01 -11.47
C ALA A 20 3.17 -10.27 -11.67
N GLY A 21 2.05 -10.18 -12.42
CA GLY A 21 1.11 -11.29 -12.58
C GLY A 21 0.38 -11.71 -11.30
N LEU A 22 0.25 -10.80 -10.32
CA LEU A 22 -0.33 -11.10 -9.01
C LEU A 22 -1.80 -10.68 -8.91
N SER A 23 -2.63 -11.58 -8.41
CA SER A 23 -3.97 -11.26 -7.90
C SER A 23 -3.92 -10.72 -6.46
N GLY A 24 -5.04 -10.22 -5.93
CA GLY A 24 -5.12 -9.77 -4.53
C GLY A 24 -4.72 -10.85 -3.51
N PRO A 25 -5.28 -12.08 -3.59
CA PRO A 25 -4.85 -13.19 -2.74
C PRO A 25 -3.37 -13.58 -2.94
N ALA A 26 -2.88 -13.55 -4.18
CA ALA A 26 -1.47 -13.86 -4.45
C ALA A 26 -0.53 -12.80 -3.86
N LEU A 27 -0.89 -11.52 -3.94
CA LEU A 27 -0.15 -10.45 -3.28
C LEU A 27 -0.16 -10.64 -1.75
N SER A 28 -1.30 -10.99 -1.16
CA SER A 28 -1.36 -11.30 0.28
C SER A 28 -0.39 -12.43 0.66
N ALA A 29 -0.35 -13.52 -0.12
CA ALA A 29 0.61 -14.59 0.09
C ALA A 29 2.06 -14.12 -0.08
N ALA A 30 2.36 -13.34 -1.12
CA ALA A 30 3.69 -12.77 -1.37
C ALA A 30 4.16 -11.88 -0.21
N THR A 31 3.28 -11.03 0.33
CA THR A 31 3.60 -10.21 1.52
C THR A 31 3.96 -11.04 2.75
N ARG A 32 3.45 -12.28 2.86
CA ARG A 32 3.78 -13.19 3.96
C ARG A 32 5.16 -13.79 3.81
N LEU A 33 5.61 -14.03 2.58
CA LEU A 33 6.95 -14.57 2.29
C LEU A 33 8.05 -13.57 2.62
N VAL A 34 7.80 -12.27 2.38
CA VAL A 34 8.76 -11.19 2.68
C VAL A 34 8.66 -10.65 4.11
N ASP A 35 7.59 -10.97 4.85
CA ASP A 35 7.46 -10.56 6.26
C ASP A 35 8.30 -11.46 7.17
N PRO A 36 9.34 -10.95 7.86
CA PRO A 36 10.15 -11.76 8.78
C PRO A 36 9.35 -12.37 9.94
N ARG A 37 8.15 -11.84 10.23
CA ARG A 37 7.24 -12.38 11.25
C ARG A 37 6.25 -13.40 10.69
N GLY A 38 6.25 -13.65 9.37
CA GLY A 38 5.36 -14.57 8.68
C GLY A 38 3.88 -14.22 8.77
N LYS A 39 3.52 -12.96 9.06
CA LYS A 39 2.12 -12.50 9.16
C LYS A 39 1.59 -11.95 7.84
N GLY A 40 2.40 -11.17 7.14
CA GLY A 40 2.02 -10.53 5.88
C GLY A 40 0.88 -9.52 6.06
N VAL A 41 0.20 -9.24 4.95
CA VAL A 41 -1.00 -8.39 4.86
C VAL A 41 -2.18 -9.29 4.50
N SER A 42 -3.30 -9.16 5.22
CA SER A 42 -4.47 -10.00 4.96
C SER A 42 -5.09 -9.71 3.58
N PRO A 43 -5.76 -10.70 2.94
CA PRO A 43 -6.41 -10.49 1.64
C PRO A 43 -7.43 -9.35 1.66
N ALA A 44 -8.18 -9.21 2.76
CA ALA A 44 -9.12 -8.11 2.94
C ALA A 44 -8.42 -6.74 2.95
N ALA A 45 -7.30 -6.60 3.68
CA ALA A 45 -6.55 -5.36 3.71
C ALA A 45 -5.91 -5.03 2.34
N VAL A 46 -5.41 -6.04 1.62
CA VAL A 46 -4.96 -5.87 0.23
C VAL A 46 -6.11 -5.36 -0.64
N GLY A 47 -7.30 -5.95 -0.52
CA GLY A 47 -8.50 -5.51 -1.23
C GLY A 47 -8.88 -4.06 -0.95
N CYS A 48 -8.84 -3.63 0.32
CA CYS A 48 -9.13 -2.24 0.69
C CYS A 48 -8.10 -1.24 0.12
N ILE A 49 -6.82 -1.61 0.07
CA ILE A 49 -5.76 -0.71 -0.42
C ILE A 49 -5.72 -0.63 -1.95
N THR A 50 -5.94 -1.76 -2.61
CA THR A 50 -5.86 -1.88 -4.08
C THR A 50 -7.18 -1.59 -4.79
N GLY A 51 -8.30 -1.67 -4.07
CA GLY A 51 -9.64 -1.49 -4.59
C GLY A 51 -10.03 -0.03 -4.85
N ARG A 52 -11.20 0.14 -5.47
CA ARG A 52 -11.88 1.43 -5.72
C ARG A 52 -13.31 1.46 -5.17
N GLY A 53 -13.72 0.41 -4.45
CA GLY A 53 -15.08 0.27 -3.95
C GLY A 53 -15.30 1.00 -2.62
N VAL A 54 -16.49 0.83 -2.05
CA VAL A 54 -16.92 1.51 -0.80
C VAL A 54 -16.03 1.20 0.40
N SER A 55 -15.36 0.06 0.37
CA SER A 55 -14.43 -0.40 1.41
C SER A 55 -12.98 0.02 1.15
N ALA A 56 -12.72 0.77 0.07
CA ALA A 56 -11.38 1.25 -0.22
C ALA A 56 -10.87 2.17 0.88
N GLN A 57 -9.60 2.01 1.24
CA GLN A 57 -8.95 2.80 2.26
C GLN A 57 -7.83 3.63 1.64
N ASP A 58 -7.88 4.94 1.83
CA ASP A 58 -6.85 5.85 1.32
C ASP A 58 -5.54 5.74 2.07
N ARG A 59 -5.61 5.34 3.33
CA ARG A 59 -4.46 5.28 4.23
C ARG A 59 -4.22 3.88 4.74
N CYS A 60 -2.96 3.48 4.81
CA CYS A 60 -2.55 2.24 5.47
C CYS A 60 -1.34 2.47 6.36
N ARG A 61 -1.04 1.51 7.25
CA ARG A 61 0.13 1.59 8.13
C ARG A 61 1.42 1.48 7.30
N LEU A 62 2.49 2.16 7.72
CA LEU A 62 3.80 2.08 7.05
C LEU A 62 4.26 0.64 6.80
N ARG A 63 4.12 -0.25 7.80
CA ARG A 63 4.45 -1.68 7.66
C ARG A 63 3.69 -2.35 6.51
N THR A 64 2.39 -2.07 6.38
CA THR A 64 1.55 -2.64 5.32
C THR A 64 2.01 -2.18 3.96
N ALA A 65 2.27 -0.88 3.81
CA ALA A 65 2.78 -0.32 2.57
C ALA A 65 4.16 -0.88 2.20
N TRP A 66 5.06 -1.04 3.18
CA TRP A 66 6.39 -1.60 2.97
C TRP A 66 6.33 -3.06 2.50
N LEU A 67 5.51 -3.90 3.15
CA LEU A 67 5.33 -5.29 2.72
C LEU A 67 4.73 -5.41 1.32
N ILE A 68 3.80 -4.52 0.94
CA ILE A 68 3.24 -4.49 -0.41
C ILE A 68 4.31 -4.07 -1.43
N ALA A 69 5.09 -3.03 -1.12
CA ALA A 69 6.15 -2.55 -1.99
C ALA A 69 7.24 -3.61 -2.23
N ASP A 70 7.68 -4.27 -1.16
CA ASP A 70 8.69 -5.32 -1.20
C ASP A 70 8.19 -6.57 -1.95
N ALA A 71 6.95 -7.00 -1.69
CA ALA A 71 6.35 -8.13 -2.41
C ALA A 71 6.12 -7.87 -3.90
N LEU A 72 6.03 -6.60 -4.32
CA LEU A 72 5.90 -6.20 -5.72
C LEU A 72 7.24 -5.84 -6.37
N ASP A 73 8.34 -5.81 -5.60
CA ASP A 73 9.65 -5.31 -6.02
C ASP A 73 9.57 -3.90 -6.65
N VAL A 74 8.78 -3.01 -6.02
CA VAL A 74 8.60 -1.63 -6.47
C VAL A 74 8.96 -0.66 -5.34
N PRO A 75 9.72 0.43 -5.61
CA PRO A 75 10.02 1.44 -4.62
C PRO A 75 8.76 2.00 -3.95
N LEU A 76 8.76 2.06 -2.62
CA LEU A 76 7.63 2.50 -1.79
C LEU A 76 7.00 3.82 -2.26
N GLN A 77 7.85 4.80 -2.61
CA GLN A 77 7.45 6.13 -3.07
C GLN A 77 6.76 6.13 -4.44
N ARG A 78 6.87 5.07 -5.25
CA ARG A 78 6.08 4.95 -6.48
C ARG A 78 4.63 4.56 -6.20
N LEU A 79 4.40 3.81 -5.13
CA LEU A 79 3.08 3.28 -4.76
C LEU A 79 2.33 4.18 -3.77
N PHE A 80 3.06 4.79 -2.84
CA PHE A 80 2.50 5.53 -1.73
C PHE A 80 3.13 6.91 -1.56
N ALA A 81 2.40 7.81 -0.92
CA ALA A 81 2.87 9.13 -0.50
C ALA A 81 2.92 9.20 1.03
N MET A 82 3.89 9.96 1.55
CA MET A 82 3.85 10.41 2.94
C MET A 82 2.70 11.41 3.11
N PRO A 83 1.94 11.36 4.21
CA PRO A 83 1.01 12.44 4.53
C PRO A 83 1.81 13.73 4.73
N THR A 84 1.49 14.77 3.97
CA THR A 84 2.03 16.10 4.21
C THR A 84 1.39 16.65 5.48
N THR A 85 2.19 17.01 6.48
CA THR A 85 1.74 17.95 7.51
C THR A 85 1.45 19.28 6.83
N SER A 86 0.22 19.80 6.94
CA SER A 86 -0.09 21.16 6.52
C SER A 86 0.80 22.08 7.34
N THR A 87 1.81 22.68 6.72
CA THR A 87 2.47 23.86 7.28
C THR A 87 1.69 25.07 6.79
N ASP A 88 0.45 25.21 7.25
CA ASP A 88 -0.21 26.51 7.31
C ASP A 88 0.44 27.31 8.43
N THR A 89 1.74 27.60 8.29
CA THR A 89 2.32 28.73 9.01
C THR A 89 1.88 29.96 8.24
N VAL A 90 0.69 30.46 8.56
CA VAL A 90 0.31 31.83 8.22
C VAL A 90 1.18 32.71 9.12
N GLU A 91 2.41 33.00 8.69
CA GLU A 91 3.17 34.11 9.27
C GLU A 91 2.41 35.39 8.93
N ARG A 92 1.86 36.02 9.96
CA ARG A 92 1.18 37.33 9.89
C ARG A 92 2.08 38.39 10.49
#